data_AF-A0A4Y5X2Z3-F1
#
_entry.id   AF-A0A4Y5X2Z3-F1
#
_cell.length_a   1.000
_cell.length_b   1.000
_cell.length_c   1.000
_cell.angle_alpha   90.00
_cell.angle_beta   90.00
_cell.angle_gamma   90.00
#
_symmetry.space_group_name_H-M   'P 1'
#
loop_
_entity.id
_entity.type
_entity.pdbx_description
1 polymer ?
#
loop_
_entity_poly.entity_id
_entity_poly.type
_entity_poly.pdbx_seq_one_letter_code
_entity_poly.pdbx_strand_id
1 'polypeptide(L)'
;PNVAVVTNIETDHLDFYGSEDAYVAVFDAFVERLAPGGALVVCSDDPGAAALAQRSSELGIRVLRYGSGPDQQAPASGQYPQAGTLLSWEQQGTGAVAHIRLGDEPVRAMRLSVPGRHMALNALGALLAAIEVGAPPDEVLDGLAGFEGVRRRFELVGTVGSVRVFDDYAHHPTEIAATLAA
;
A
#
# COMPACT_ATOMS: atom_id res chain seq x y z
N PRO A 1 -7.66 16.34 3.85
CA PRO A 1 -6.64 15.55 4.59
C PRO A 1 -5.28 16.25 4.52
N ASN A 2 -4.36 16.06 5.47
CA ASN A 2 -2.97 16.54 5.33
C ASN A 2 -2.13 15.54 4.53
N VAL A 3 -2.30 14.26 4.81
CA VAL A 3 -1.76 13.15 4.03
C VAL A 3 -2.91 12.21 3.71
N ALA A 4 -3.01 11.76 2.46
CA ALA A 4 -3.96 10.75 2.02
C ALA A 4 -3.20 9.52 1.51
N VAL A 5 -3.64 8.32 1.88
CA VAL A 5 -3.06 7.07 1.37
C VAL A 5 -4.12 6.36 0.53
N VAL A 6 -3.77 6.00 -0.71
CA VAL A 6 -4.61 5.21 -1.62
C VAL A 6 -3.87 3.93 -1.98
N THR A 7 -4.38 2.79 -1.51
CA THR A 7 -3.74 1.47 -1.66
C THR A 7 -4.01 0.82 -3.01
N ASN A 8 -5.22 0.98 -3.54
CA ASN A 8 -5.66 0.52 -4.85
C ASN A 8 -6.96 1.24 -5.23
N ILE A 9 -7.33 1.19 -6.50
CA ILE A 9 -8.62 1.57 -7.04
C ILE A 9 -9.06 0.46 -7.98
N GLU A 10 -9.74 -0.53 -7.42
CA GLU A 10 -10.43 -1.58 -8.19
C GLU A 10 -11.92 -1.29 -8.24
N THR A 11 -12.52 -1.52 -9.39
CA THR A 11 -13.94 -1.25 -9.64
C THR A 11 -14.79 -2.20 -8.82
N ASP A 12 -15.41 -1.65 -7.79
CA ASP A 12 -16.31 -2.35 -6.89
C ASP A 12 -17.47 -1.42 -6.48
N HIS A 13 -18.54 -2.00 -5.92
CA HIS A 13 -19.70 -1.25 -5.45
C HIS A 13 -20.38 -0.38 -6.54
N LEU A 14 -20.37 -0.83 -7.80
CA LEU A 14 -21.02 -0.14 -8.92
C LEU A 14 -22.54 0.07 -8.72
N ASP A 15 -23.15 -0.68 -7.81
CA ASP A 15 -24.53 -0.50 -7.36
C ASP A 15 -24.78 0.86 -6.68
N PHE A 16 -23.75 1.47 -6.07
CA PHE A 16 -23.83 2.82 -5.50
C PHE A 16 -23.41 3.91 -6.49
N TYR A 17 -22.38 3.66 -7.30
CA TYR A 17 -21.76 4.68 -8.16
C TYR A 17 -22.32 4.73 -9.59
N GLY A 18 -22.98 3.67 -10.06
CA GLY A 18 -23.62 3.58 -11.38
C GLY A 18 -22.65 3.34 -12.55
N SER A 19 -21.42 3.86 -12.49
CA SER A 19 -20.37 3.60 -13.49
C SER A 19 -18.97 3.59 -12.88
N GLU A 20 -18.04 2.96 -13.59
CA GLU A 20 -16.61 2.93 -13.25
C GLU A 20 -15.99 4.34 -13.25
N ASP A 21 -16.34 5.16 -14.25
CA ASP A 21 -15.90 6.56 -14.31
C ASP A 21 -16.34 7.36 -13.06
N ALA A 22 -17.57 7.15 -12.60
CA ALA A 22 -18.09 7.82 -11.41
C ALA A 22 -17.37 7.35 -10.13
N TYR A 23 -17.03 6.07 -10.05
CA TYR A 23 -16.24 5.52 -8.95
C TYR A 23 -14.83 6.13 -8.90
N VAL A 24 -14.12 6.16 -10.04
CA VAL A 24 -12.78 6.76 -10.13
C VAL A 24 -12.81 8.25 -9.81
N ALA A 25 -13.82 8.99 -10.29
CA ALA A 25 -13.97 10.42 -10.03
C ALA A 25 -14.11 10.78 -8.54
N VAL A 26 -14.61 9.86 -7.70
CA VAL A 26 -14.67 10.06 -6.24
C VAL A 26 -13.27 10.16 -5.64
N PHE A 27 -12.30 9.40 -6.14
CA PHE A 27 -10.91 9.48 -5.69
C PHE A 27 -10.25 10.78 -6.12
N ASP A 28 -10.50 11.25 -7.35
CA ASP A 28 -10.02 12.55 -7.81
C ASP A 28 -10.57 13.66 -6.90
N ALA A 29 -11.89 13.66 -6.63
CA ALA A 29 -12.53 14.61 -5.73
C ALA A 29 -12.02 14.50 -4.28
N PHE A 30 -11.64 13.31 -3.81
CA PHE A 30 -11.04 13.13 -2.48
C PHE A 30 -9.64 13.75 -2.40
N VAL A 31 -8.81 13.55 -3.43
CA VAL A 31 -7.45 14.10 -3.51
C VAL A 31 -7.47 15.63 -3.62
N GLU A 32 -8.43 16.21 -4.34
CA GLU A 32 -8.63 17.67 -4.40
C GLU A 32 -8.93 18.31 -3.03
N ARG A 33 -9.34 17.52 -2.03
CA ARG A 33 -9.58 17.98 -0.65
C ARG A 33 -8.33 17.91 0.23
N LEU A 34 -7.17 17.60 -0.33
CA LEU A 34 -5.90 17.75 0.39
C LEU A 34 -5.74 19.20 0.85
N ALA A 35 -5.24 19.37 2.07
CA ALA A 35 -4.89 20.69 2.58
C ALA A 35 -3.76 21.28 1.71
N PRO A 36 -3.63 22.61 1.58
CA PRO A 36 -2.49 23.21 0.90
C PRO A 36 -1.16 22.68 1.44
N GLY A 37 -0.30 22.18 0.54
CA GLY A 37 0.97 21.55 0.91
C GLY A 37 0.86 20.10 1.41
N GLY A 38 -0.34 19.50 1.38
CA GLY A 38 -0.55 18.10 1.69
C GLY A 38 0.02 17.15 0.63
N ALA A 39 0.00 15.86 0.95
CA ALA A 39 0.59 14.81 0.11
C ALA A 39 -0.37 13.64 -0.12
N LEU A 40 -0.25 13.04 -1.31
CA LEU A 40 -0.88 11.78 -1.67
C LEU A 40 0.18 10.67 -1.68
N VAL A 41 0.01 9.65 -0.85
CA VAL A 41 0.77 8.39 -0.90
C VAL A 41 -0.03 7.37 -1.68
N VAL A 42 0.58 6.70 -2.66
CA VAL A 42 -0.17 5.87 -3.61
C VAL A 42 0.62 4.63 -4.05
N CYS A 43 -0.06 3.49 -4.14
CA CYS A 43 0.49 2.25 -4.66
C CYS A 43 0.48 2.26 -6.20
N SER A 44 1.65 2.30 -6.84
CA SER A 44 1.81 2.23 -8.30
C SER A 44 1.71 0.80 -8.85
N ASP A 45 1.66 -0.23 -8.01
CA ASP A 45 1.44 -1.61 -8.47
C ASP A 45 -0.02 -1.83 -8.95
N ASP A 46 -0.95 -1.00 -8.46
CA ASP A 46 -2.34 -1.00 -8.90
C ASP A 46 -2.55 -0.01 -10.07
N PRO A 47 -3.09 -0.44 -11.22
CA PRO A 47 -3.28 0.43 -12.38
C PRO A 47 -4.18 1.64 -12.12
N GLY A 48 -5.25 1.49 -11.34
CA GLY A 48 -6.19 2.57 -11.04
C GLY A 48 -5.56 3.65 -10.17
N ALA A 49 -4.85 3.23 -9.12
CA ALA A 49 -4.08 4.10 -8.25
C ALA A 49 -2.88 4.75 -8.97
N ALA A 50 -2.18 4.03 -9.85
CA ALA A 50 -1.13 4.60 -10.68
C ALA A 50 -1.67 5.70 -11.63
N ALA A 51 -2.85 5.51 -12.21
CA ALA A 51 -3.51 6.52 -13.03
C ALA A 51 -3.91 7.76 -12.21
N LEU A 52 -4.42 7.58 -10.99
CA LEU A 52 -4.69 8.67 -10.04
C LEU A 52 -3.41 9.44 -9.71
N ALA A 53 -2.31 8.72 -9.47
CA ALA A 53 -1.00 9.32 -9.17
C ALA A 53 -0.55 10.26 -10.28
N GLN A 54 -0.70 9.83 -11.55
CA GLN A 54 -0.35 10.61 -12.72
C GLN A 54 -1.19 11.88 -12.83
N ARG A 55 -2.53 11.77 -12.82
CA ARG A 55 -3.44 12.93 -12.88
C ARG A 55 -3.18 13.93 -11.75
N SER A 56 -2.95 13.42 -10.53
CA SER A 56 -2.66 14.26 -9.37
C SER A 56 -1.33 15.01 -9.52
N SER A 57 -0.31 14.37 -10.10
CA SER A 57 1.00 14.98 -10.33
C SER A 57 0.94 16.08 -11.39
N GLU A 58 0.10 15.93 -12.42
CA GLU A 58 -0.15 16.95 -13.45
C GLU A 58 -0.83 18.20 -12.89
N LEU A 59 -1.62 18.05 -11.83
CA LEU A 59 -2.23 19.15 -11.08
C LEU A 59 -1.26 19.81 -10.08
N GLY A 60 0.00 19.36 -10.01
CA GLY A 60 1.01 19.88 -9.10
C GLY A 60 0.84 19.41 -7.65
N ILE A 61 0.00 18.41 -7.39
CA ILE A 61 -0.14 17.79 -6.07
C ILE A 61 1.13 16.99 -5.78
N ARG A 62 1.61 17.04 -4.54
CA ARG A 62 2.75 16.24 -4.10
C ARG A 62 2.33 14.77 -3.99
N VAL A 63 2.94 13.91 -4.79
CA VAL A 63 2.62 12.47 -4.83
C VAL A 63 3.84 11.63 -4.46
N LEU A 64 3.67 10.76 -3.48
CA LEU A 64 4.63 9.77 -2.98
C LEU A 64 4.22 8.38 -3.47
N ARG A 65 4.84 7.93 -4.56
CA ARG A 65 4.56 6.63 -5.16
C ARG A 65 5.31 5.52 -4.43
N TYR A 66 4.64 4.39 -4.21
CA TYR A 66 5.28 3.16 -3.75
C TYR A 66 4.84 1.95 -4.55
N GLY A 67 5.67 0.91 -4.58
CA GLY A 67 5.36 -0.31 -5.32
C GLY A 67 6.54 -1.27 -5.31
N SER A 68 6.47 -2.31 -6.12
CA SER A 68 7.45 -3.39 -6.14
C SER A 68 8.22 -3.54 -7.45
N GLY A 69 7.84 -2.77 -8.45
CA GLY A 69 8.55 -2.65 -9.71
C GLY A 69 8.57 -1.20 -10.20
N PRO A 70 9.18 -0.95 -11.37
CA PRO A 70 9.09 0.34 -12.04
C PRO A 70 7.61 0.70 -12.22
N ASP A 71 7.25 1.94 -11.86
CA ASP A 71 5.91 2.47 -12.15
C ASP A 71 5.75 2.57 -13.67
N GLN A 72 4.94 1.68 -14.26
CA GLN A 72 4.73 1.60 -15.70
C GLN A 72 3.92 2.78 -16.25
N GLN A 73 3.22 3.53 -15.40
CA GLN A 73 2.47 4.72 -15.76
C GLN A 73 3.29 6.00 -15.53
N ALA A 74 4.43 5.92 -14.86
CA ALA A 74 5.32 7.06 -14.70
C ALA A 74 5.90 7.47 -16.06
N PRO A 75 6.03 8.78 -16.35
CA PRO A 75 6.65 9.27 -17.56
C PRO A 75 8.07 8.71 -17.71
N ALA A 76 8.43 8.27 -18.92
CA ALA A 76 9.76 7.76 -19.25
C ALA A 76 10.90 8.77 -19.01
N SER A 77 10.55 10.05 -18.80
CA SER A 77 11.47 11.11 -18.37
C SER A 77 12.02 10.91 -16.95
N GLY A 78 11.44 10.00 -16.15
CA GLY A 78 11.79 9.82 -14.75
C GLY A 78 11.32 10.97 -13.85
N GLN A 79 10.38 11.78 -14.33
CA GLN A 79 9.92 13.01 -13.66
C GLN A 79 9.24 12.74 -12.30
N TYR A 80 8.77 11.53 -12.07
CA TYR A 80 8.10 11.12 -10.83
C TYR A 80 8.71 9.81 -10.28
N PRO A 81 9.89 9.87 -9.64
CA PRO A 81 10.50 8.68 -9.06
C PRO A 81 9.63 8.10 -7.92
N GLN A 82 9.73 6.79 -7.69
CA GLN A 82 9.11 6.16 -6.53
C GLN A 82 9.76 6.68 -5.24
N ALA A 83 8.92 7.07 -4.29
CA ALA A 83 9.34 7.42 -2.95
C ALA A 83 9.72 6.16 -2.15
N GLY A 84 9.11 5.01 -2.45
CA GLY A 84 9.43 3.73 -1.82
C GLY A 84 9.35 2.56 -2.80
N THR A 85 10.30 1.63 -2.75
CA THR A 85 10.29 0.42 -3.57
C THR A 85 10.45 -0.82 -2.69
N LEU A 86 9.54 -1.79 -2.84
CA LEU A 86 9.65 -3.15 -2.31
C LEU A 86 10.53 -3.99 -3.24
N LEU A 87 11.76 -4.29 -2.82
CA LEU A 87 12.75 -5.00 -3.65
C LEU A 87 12.59 -6.52 -3.54
N SER A 88 12.34 -7.02 -2.34
CA SER A 88 12.10 -8.44 -2.10
C SER A 88 11.26 -8.65 -0.85
N TRP A 89 10.67 -9.84 -0.74
CA TRP A 89 9.87 -10.26 0.39
C TRP A 89 10.05 -11.76 0.61
N GLU A 90 10.22 -12.15 1.87
CA GLU A 90 10.42 -13.53 2.28
C GLU A 90 9.57 -13.83 3.53
N GLN A 91 8.77 -14.90 3.45
CA GLN A 91 8.01 -15.42 4.59
C GLN A 91 8.94 -16.19 5.55
N GLN A 92 8.83 -15.91 6.85
CA GLN A 92 9.55 -16.61 7.92
C GLN A 92 8.59 -17.04 9.03
N GLY A 93 8.02 -18.24 8.90
CA GLY A 93 7.02 -18.75 9.85
C GLY A 93 5.72 -17.96 9.75
N THR A 94 5.31 -17.30 10.83
CA THR A 94 4.15 -16.38 10.84
C THR A 94 4.52 -14.94 10.53
N GLY A 95 5.80 -14.58 10.59
CA GLY A 95 6.30 -13.25 10.23
C GLY A 95 6.92 -13.22 8.83
N ALA A 96 7.38 -12.06 8.40
CA ALA A 96 8.04 -11.85 7.13
C ALA A 96 9.15 -10.80 7.23
N VAL A 97 10.08 -10.86 6.28
CA VAL A 97 11.11 -9.84 6.08
C VAL A 97 11.01 -9.32 4.65
N ALA A 98 10.86 -8.01 4.50
CA ALA A 98 10.92 -7.31 3.24
C ALA A 98 12.21 -6.49 3.14
N HIS A 99 12.79 -6.41 1.95
CA HIS A 99 13.83 -5.43 1.65
C HIS A 99 13.21 -4.28 0.87
N ILE A 100 13.38 -3.07 1.39
CA ILE A 100 12.81 -1.86 0.81
C ILE A 100 13.89 -0.83 0.52
N ARG A 101 13.60 0.09 -0.38
CA ARG A 101 14.40 1.30 -0.63
C ARG A 101 13.49 2.52 -0.52
N LEU A 102 13.97 3.58 0.13
CA LEU A 102 13.28 4.87 0.22
C LEU A 102 14.03 5.87 -0.67
N GLY A 103 13.43 6.28 -1.80
CA GLY A 103 14.12 7.07 -2.83
C GLY A 103 15.46 6.45 -3.25
N ASP A 104 16.54 7.22 -3.11
CA ASP A 104 17.92 6.79 -3.40
C ASP A 104 18.72 6.34 -2.15
N GLU A 105 18.04 6.14 -1.01
CA GLU A 105 18.69 5.69 0.23
C GLU A 105 19.20 4.24 0.16
N PRO A 106 20.12 3.83 1.07
CA PRO A 106 20.48 2.44 1.23
C PRO A 106 19.27 1.53 1.46
N VAL A 107 19.40 0.28 1.02
CA VAL A 107 18.36 -0.74 1.25
C VAL A 107 18.18 -0.98 2.75
N ARG A 108 16.92 -1.02 3.20
CA ARG A 108 16.52 -1.27 4.59
C ARG A 108 15.76 -2.60 4.68
N ALA A 109 15.86 -3.25 5.83
CA ALA A 109 15.05 -4.42 6.15
C ALA A 109 13.82 -3.98 6.93
N MET A 110 12.64 -4.38 6.46
CA MET A 110 11.35 -4.17 7.14
C MET A 110 10.84 -5.52 7.61
N ARG A 111 10.79 -5.73 8.93
CA ARG A 111 10.23 -6.93 9.55
C ARG A 111 8.75 -6.73 9.79
N LEU A 112 7.95 -7.78 9.60
CA LEU A 112 6.52 -7.77 9.86
C LEU A 112 6.13 -9.05 10.58
N SER A 113 5.19 -8.97 11.53
CA SER A 113 4.61 -10.15 12.19
C SER A 113 3.42 -10.75 11.43
N VAL A 114 3.03 -10.14 10.31
CA VAL A 114 1.95 -10.58 9.44
C VAL A 114 2.48 -11.18 8.13
N PRO A 115 1.86 -12.24 7.60
CA PRO A 115 2.26 -12.84 6.34
C PRO A 115 1.75 -12.05 5.13
N GLY A 116 2.25 -12.41 3.96
CA GLY A 116 1.80 -11.89 2.67
C GLY A 116 2.58 -10.67 2.16
N ARG A 117 2.93 -10.73 0.88
CA ARG A 117 3.58 -9.62 0.16
C ARG A 117 2.73 -8.35 0.10
N HIS A 118 1.41 -8.48 0.05
CA HIS A 118 0.48 -7.35 0.06
C HIS A 118 0.54 -6.59 1.39
N MET A 119 0.80 -7.27 2.52
CA MET A 119 1.05 -6.61 3.79
C MET A 119 2.35 -5.81 3.79
N ALA A 120 3.39 -6.28 3.09
CA ALA A 120 4.61 -5.49 2.90
C ALA A 120 4.36 -4.21 2.09
N LEU A 121 3.50 -4.26 1.07
CA LEU A 121 3.07 -3.05 0.34
C LEU A 121 2.26 -2.10 1.21
N ASN A 122 1.31 -2.62 1.99
CA ASN A 122 0.53 -1.81 2.94
C ASN A 122 1.44 -1.13 3.98
N ALA A 123 2.40 -1.88 4.53
CA ALA A 123 3.37 -1.35 5.48
C ALA A 123 4.27 -0.28 4.85
N LEU A 124 4.66 -0.44 3.58
CA LEU A 124 5.42 0.58 2.85
C LEU A 124 4.61 1.88 2.64
N GLY A 125 3.32 1.78 2.31
CA GLY A 125 2.43 2.94 2.24
C GLY A 125 2.28 3.65 3.59
N ALA A 126 2.13 2.88 4.67
CA ALA A 126 2.06 3.41 6.04
C ALA A 126 3.38 4.09 6.46
N LEU A 127 4.52 3.49 6.13
CA LEU A 127 5.85 4.03 6.39
C LEU A 127 6.03 5.40 5.73
N LEU A 128 5.69 5.52 4.43
CA LEU A 128 5.79 6.79 3.71
C LEU A 128 4.88 7.86 4.30
N ALA A 129 3.66 7.51 4.68
CA ALA A 129 2.73 8.45 5.31
C ALA A 129 3.25 8.96 6.67
N ALA A 130 3.85 8.07 7.48
CA ALA A 130 4.45 8.44 8.76
C ALA A 130 5.68 9.36 8.59
N ILE A 131 6.55 9.05 7.62
CA ILE A 131 7.71 9.90 7.29
C ILE A 131 7.25 11.27 6.82
N GLU A 132 6.20 11.34 6.00
CA GLU A 132 5.66 12.60 5.49
C GLU A 132 5.15 13.54 6.61
N VAL A 133 4.67 12.98 7.72
CA VAL A 133 4.29 13.77 8.92
C VAL A 133 5.44 13.98 9.91
N GLY A 134 6.67 13.58 9.55
CA GLY A 134 7.90 13.87 10.29
C GLY A 134 8.40 12.76 11.22
N ALA A 135 7.85 11.55 11.14
CA ALA A 135 8.35 10.43 11.94
C ALA A 135 9.69 9.90 11.39
N PRO A 136 10.67 9.57 12.26
CA PRO A 136 11.93 8.97 11.82
C PRO A 136 11.71 7.59 11.19
N PRO A 137 12.28 7.29 10.00
CA PRO A 137 12.03 6.04 9.30
C PRO A 137 12.31 4.78 10.14
N ASP A 138 13.40 4.79 10.92
CA ASP A 138 13.79 3.62 11.72
C ASP A 138 12.83 3.36 12.89
N GLU A 139 12.30 4.41 13.53
CA GLU A 139 11.29 4.27 14.59
C GLU A 139 9.96 3.72 14.03
N VAL A 140 9.58 4.15 12.82
CA VAL A 140 8.38 3.63 12.16
C VAL A 140 8.56 2.16 11.77
N LEU A 141 9.75 1.77 11.28
CA LEU A 141 10.08 0.38 10.97
C LEU A 141 10.02 -0.51 12.22
N ASP A 142 10.54 -0.03 13.35
CA ASP A 142 10.43 -0.74 14.63
C ASP A 142 8.96 -0.89 15.07
N GLY A 143 8.14 0.15 14.89
CA GLY A 143 6.70 0.08 15.17
C GLY A 143 5.95 -0.91 14.27
N LEU A 144 6.24 -0.91 12.96
CA LEU A 144 5.65 -1.84 11.99
C LEU A 144 6.02 -3.30 12.29
N ALA A 145 7.22 -3.54 12.81
CA ALA A 145 7.64 -4.88 13.22
C ALA A 145 6.80 -5.44 14.38
N GLY A 146 6.16 -4.58 15.17
CA GLY A 146 5.25 -4.97 16.25
C GLY A 146 3.77 -5.05 15.84
N PHE A 147 3.42 -4.84 14.57
CA PHE A 147 2.03 -4.91 14.13
C PHE A 147 1.53 -6.36 14.10
N GLU A 148 0.54 -6.67 14.95
CA GLU A 148 0.01 -8.03 15.16
C GLU A 148 -1.13 -8.40 14.19
N GLY A 149 -1.48 -7.52 13.24
CA GLY A 149 -2.64 -7.69 12.37
C GLY A 149 -3.90 -7.03 12.93
N VAL A 150 -4.98 -7.18 12.16
CA VAL A 150 -6.33 -6.80 12.58
C VAL A 150 -7.25 -8.00 12.43
N ARG A 151 -8.36 -8.00 13.18
CA ARG A 151 -9.35 -9.08 13.09
C ARG A 151 -9.81 -9.26 11.64
N ARG A 152 -10.00 -10.51 11.24
CA ARG A 152 -10.43 -10.92 9.89
C ARG A 152 -9.47 -10.52 8.76
N ARG A 153 -8.18 -10.35 9.04
CA ARG A 153 -7.12 -10.22 8.02
C ARG A 153 -6.03 -11.25 8.32
N PHE A 154 -6.19 -12.42 7.72
CA PHE A 154 -5.40 -13.64 7.96
C PHE A 154 -5.26 -13.97 9.46
N GLU A 155 -6.34 -13.80 10.22
CA GLU A 155 -6.38 -13.96 11.66
C GLU A 155 -6.34 -15.45 12.02
N LEU A 156 -5.33 -15.89 12.79
CA LEU A 156 -5.32 -17.25 13.34
C LEU A 156 -6.41 -17.37 14.42
N VAL A 157 -7.52 -18.04 14.08
CA VAL A 157 -8.64 -18.29 14.98
C VAL A 157 -8.28 -19.37 16.01
N GLY A 158 -7.47 -20.35 15.60
CA GLY A 158 -7.02 -21.40 16.50
C GLY A 158 -6.34 -22.57 15.81
N THR A 159 -5.92 -23.53 16.63
CA THR A 159 -5.21 -24.73 16.19
C THR A 159 -5.86 -25.96 16.81
N VAL A 160 -6.19 -26.95 15.98
CA VAL A 160 -6.70 -28.26 16.41
C VAL A 160 -5.75 -29.34 15.87
N GLY A 161 -4.93 -29.89 16.77
CA GLY A 161 -3.85 -30.80 16.37
C GLY A 161 -2.81 -30.07 15.51
N SER A 162 -2.56 -30.56 14.29
CA SER A 162 -1.69 -29.89 13.30
C SER A 162 -2.44 -28.94 12.36
N VAL A 163 -3.76 -28.86 12.45
CA VAL A 163 -4.59 -28.02 11.59
C VAL A 163 -4.72 -26.63 12.20
N ARG A 164 -4.37 -25.60 11.44
CA ARG A 164 -4.55 -24.18 11.79
C ARG A 164 -5.76 -23.64 11.04
N VAL A 165 -6.60 -22.88 11.75
CA VAL A 165 -7.80 -22.25 11.19
C VAL A 165 -7.58 -20.74 11.15
N PHE A 166 -7.72 -20.15 9.97
CA PHE A 166 -7.58 -18.73 9.74
C PHE A 166 -8.91 -18.11 9.27
N ASP A 167 -9.20 -16.88 9.68
CA ASP A 167 -10.33 -16.07 9.21
C ASP A 167 -9.82 -14.85 8.41
N ASP A 168 -10.44 -14.59 7.27
CA ASP A 168 -10.05 -13.51 6.35
C ASP A 168 -11.28 -12.87 5.69
N TYR A 169 -11.25 -11.54 5.52
CA TYR A 169 -12.35 -10.74 4.98
C TYR A 169 -12.33 -10.64 3.44
N ALA A 170 -11.37 -11.26 2.75
CA ALA A 170 -11.25 -11.19 1.31
C ALA A 170 -12.58 -11.50 0.61
N HIS A 171 -13.06 -10.55 -0.20
CA HIS A 171 -14.31 -10.67 -0.95
C HIS A 171 -14.16 -10.26 -2.41
N HIS A 172 -13.11 -9.51 -2.76
CA HIS A 172 -12.72 -9.31 -4.16
C HIS A 172 -11.79 -10.41 -4.67
N PRO A 173 -11.80 -10.72 -5.98
CA PRO A 173 -10.87 -11.68 -6.58
C PRO A 173 -9.40 -11.40 -6.24
N THR A 174 -8.96 -10.14 -6.25
CA THR A 174 -7.59 -9.75 -5.89
C THR A 174 -7.29 -10.04 -4.42
N GLU A 175 -8.20 -9.69 -3.51
CA GLU A 175 -8.04 -9.99 -2.08
C GLU A 175 -7.99 -11.50 -1.83
N ILE A 176 -8.88 -12.27 -2.48
CA ILE A 176 -8.93 -13.74 -2.32
C ILE A 176 -7.62 -14.36 -2.79
N ALA A 177 -7.10 -13.94 -3.94
CA ALA A 177 -5.83 -14.42 -4.45
C ALA A 177 -4.66 -14.04 -3.53
N ALA A 178 -4.65 -12.81 -3.00
CA ALA A 178 -3.64 -12.34 -2.08
C ALA A 178 -3.64 -13.12 -0.74
N THR A 179 -4.83 -13.47 -0.25
CA THR A 179 -5.02 -14.31 0.95
C THR A 179 -4.58 -15.74 0.72
N LEU A 180 -4.90 -16.34 -0.44
CA LEU A 180 -4.51 -17.72 -0.77
C LEU A 180 -3.00 -17.90 -1.04
N ALA A 181 -2.32 -16.83 -1.45
CA ALA A 181 -0.88 -16.86 -1.72
C ALA A 181 0.00 -16.66 -0.46
N ALA A 182 -0.58 -16.19 0.64
CA ALA A 182 0.11 -15.91 1.91
C ALA A 182 0.34 -17.19 2.74
#